data_AF-A0A7K4CC61-F1
#
_entry.id   AF-A0A7K4CC61-F1
#
_cell.length_a   1.000
_cell.length_b   1.000
_cell.length_c   1.000
_cell.angle_alpha   90.00
_cell.angle_beta   90.00
_cell.angle_gamma   90.00
#
_symmetry.space_group_name_H-M   'P 1'
#
loop_
_entity.id
_entity.type
_entity.pdbx_description
1 polymer ?
#
loop_
_entity_poly.entity_id
_entity_poly.type
_entity_poly.pdbx_seq_one_letter_code
_entity_poly.pdbx_strand_id
1 'polypeptide(L)'
;ALAREVPVVQSPNMSLAVNLAVKLAQTAAAALKAHDADVEIIERHHRFKEREVVPGVPYVLSAADPTVSAEALRDFLQKDERDLVRALAIGCMLGGAYAEYVCAQAGLDKTMPASSADPGRIYDALESLLFAVQKNRSPVITGKHCEPVNFEKTETAWTYPTFSEALEVFYPLTKKEKKATSRPFIPKEDRIRKHQEAAIRKFDDTIKKTDEIVAAIYENYQFITNLISTLDSASQRLSWQEIEKHLRGAQSADAKKILKFFPDEAAVEVDIGKKVKIYVHEGIEQNAGRYYDIIKKYKKKKEGALAAMAKTVVKKPQKRRDIIPLKKLWYHRFRWFITSDGIVVLGGRDASQNEELVKKYMTGGDLFVHADVHGASVVIVKGKTERMDEVAQFAASFSGAWRSGHASADVYSALPNQVSKTPESGEFVARGSFIVRGERTYMRNIPLACGVGLMLEPNTAVIGGPPSAIRDKVKAYVELRPGQFEPNDVAKKVLRILKEKIGEDDAKALKNILNTESVAAFVPPGGSDIAGQP
;
A
#
# COMPACT_ATOMS: atom_id res chain seq x y z
N ALA A 1 39.49 17.17 -0.80
CA ALA A 1 40.13 16.30 -1.81
C ALA A 1 39.28 15.05 -2.12
N LEU A 2 38.82 14.27 -1.13
CA LEU A 2 38.01 13.06 -1.35
C LEU A 2 36.64 13.28 -2.04
N ALA A 3 36.01 14.44 -1.88
CA ALA A 3 34.75 14.78 -2.56
C ALA A 3 34.85 14.82 -4.10
N ARG A 4 36.07 14.75 -4.67
CA ARG A 4 36.29 14.66 -6.12
C ARG A 4 36.29 13.22 -6.65
N GLU A 5 36.52 12.21 -5.81
CA GLU A 5 36.66 10.82 -6.23
C GLU A 5 35.53 9.91 -5.71
N VAL A 6 34.86 10.32 -4.63
CA VAL A 6 33.70 9.63 -4.07
C VAL A 6 32.57 10.66 -3.93
N PRO A 7 31.36 10.40 -4.46
CA PRO A 7 30.20 11.22 -4.16
C PRO A 7 29.88 11.09 -2.67
N VAL A 8 30.44 11.96 -1.86
CA VAL A 8 30.03 12.11 -0.45
C VAL A 8 28.74 12.91 -0.47
N VAL A 9 27.63 12.24 -0.19
CA VAL A 9 26.32 12.87 -0.05
C VAL A 9 26.13 13.18 1.43
N GLN A 10 26.41 14.42 1.83
CA GLN A 10 25.98 14.90 3.13
C GLN A 10 24.47 15.10 3.07
N SER A 11 23.74 14.30 3.85
CA SER A 11 22.29 14.29 3.78
C SER A 11 21.64 15.03 4.92
N PRO A 12 20.62 15.85 4.63
CA PRO A 12 19.71 16.35 5.65
C PRO A 12 18.73 15.28 6.17
N ASN A 13 18.63 14.11 5.53
CA ASN A 13 17.66 13.03 5.81
C ASN A 13 18.26 11.65 5.53
N MET A 14 18.35 10.78 6.55
CA MET A 14 18.97 9.44 6.46
C MET A 14 18.28 8.44 5.52
N SER A 15 17.20 8.82 4.84
CA SER A 15 16.55 7.99 3.82
C SER A 15 17.40 7.91 2.55
N LEU A 16 17.90 6.71 2.24
CA LEU A 16 18.59 6.38 0.97
C LEU A 16 17.77 6.80 -0.25
N ALA A 17 16.43 6.67 -0.18
CA ALA A 17 15.53 7.05 -1.26
C ALA A 17 15.52 8.56 -1.52
N VAL A 18 15.61 9.38 -0.47
CA VAL A 18 15.65 10.85 -0.59
C VAL A 18 16.99 11.28 -1.17
N ASN A 19 18.09 10.65 -0.75
CA ASN A 19 19.43 10.93 -1.27
C ASN A 19 19.57 10.55 -2.74
N LEU A 20 19.03 9.40 -3.13
CA LEU A 20 19.00 8.98 -4.52
C LEU A 20 18.13 9.92 -5.35
N ALA A 21 16.97 10.33 -4.85
CA ALA A 21 16.07 11.27 -5.54
C ALA A 21 16.74 12.62 -5.79
N VAL A 22 17.41 13.20 -4.79
CA VAL A 22 18.15 14.47 -4.95
C VAL A 22 19.28 14.33 -5.97
N LYS A 23 20.01 13.22 -5.96
CA LYS A 23 21.11 13.01 -6.92
C LYS A 23 20.61 12.81 -8.35
N LEU A 24 19.51 12.09 -8.53
CA LEU A 24 18.85 11.90 -9.82
C LEU A 24 18.29 13.23 -10.35
N ALA A 25 17.69 14.05 -9.48
CA ALA A 25 17.18 15.36 -9.85
C ALA A 25 18.29 16.32 -10.28
N GLN A 26 19.44 16.34 -9.58
CA GLN A 26 20.61 17.11 -10.01
C GLN A 26 21.12 16.68 -11.39
N THR A 27 21.13 15.37 -11.65
CA THR A 27 21.57 14.80 -12.93
C THR A 27 20.59 15.17 -14.05
N ALA A 28 19.29 15.08 -13.79
CA ALA A 28 18.24 15.48 -14.72
C ALA A 28 18.31 16.98 -15.04
N ALA A 29 18.44 17.85 -14.02
CA ALA A 29 18.56 19.30 -14.21
C ALA A 29 19.79 19.68 -15.04
N ALA A 30 20.93 19.01 -14.84
CA ALA A 30 22.13 19.23 -15.65
C ALA A 30 21.93 18.81 -17.12
N ALA A 31 21.26 17.68 -17.37
CA ALA A 31 20.97 17.19 -18.72
C ALA A 31 19.93 18.06 -19.45
N LEU A 32 19.00 18.66 -18.71
CA LEU A 32 17.90 19.45 -19.26
C LEU A 32 18.20 20.95 -19.35
N LYS A 33 19.41 21.39 -18.97
CA LYS A 33 19.83 22.79 -18.95
C LYS A 33 19.70 23.51 -20.31
N ALA A 34 19.76 22.77 -21.42
CA ALA A 34 19.62 23.31 -22.78
C ALA A 34 18.16 23.43 -23.26
N HIS A 35 17.18 22.95 -22.47
CA HIS A 35 15.80 22.76 -22.89
C HIS A 35 14.78 23.60 -22.11
N ASP A 36 15.22 24.62 -21.35
CA ASP A 36 14.36 25.51 -20.54
C ASP A 36 13.31 24.75 -19.71
N ALA A 37 13.76 23.66 -19.06
CA ALA A 37 12.90 22.77 -18.29
C ALA A 37 13.14 22.93 -16.79
N ASP A 38 12.06 23.12 -16.03
CA ASP A 38 12.06 23.10 -14.56
C ASP A 38 11.89 21.66 -14.04
N VAL A 39 12.71 21.28 -13.06
CA VAL A 39 12.64 19.98 -12.39
C VAL A 39 12.02 20.16 -11.00
N GLU A 40 10.78 19.73 -10.82
CA GLU A 40 10.07 19.78 -9.55
C GLU A 40 10.11 18.41 -8.85
N ILE A 41 10.67 18.37 -7.63
CA ILE A 41 10.73 17.15 -6.81
C ILE A 41 9.52 17.14 -5.87
N ILE A 42 8.55 16.27 -6.14
CA ILE A 42 7.38 16.09 -5.27
C ILE A 42 7.70 15.04 -4.19
N GLU A 43 8.38 15.46 -3.13
CA GLU A 43 8.40 14.71 -1.85
C GLU A 43 7.13 15.08 -1.05
N ARG A 44 6.71 14.23 -0.10
CA ARG A 44 5.68 14.65 0.86
C ARG A 44 6.16 15.91 1.56
N HIS A 45 5.30 16.93 1.65
CA HIS A 45 5.61 18.14 2.39
C HIS A 45 5.92 17.81 3.85
N HIS A 46 7.14 18.12 4.27
CA HIS A 46 7.57 17.92 5.65
C HIS A 46 7.80 19.28 6.30
N ARG A 47 7.02 19.57 7.35
CA ARG A 47 7.28 20.68 8.26
C ARG A 47 7.95 20.12 9.52
N PHE A 48 9.23 20.38 9.67
CA PHE A 48 9.98 20.07 10.89
C PHE A 48 10.03 21.32 11.77
N LYS A 49 10.39 21.13 13.04
CA LYS A 49 10.52 22.24 14.01
C LYS A 49 11.55 23.30 13.57
N GLU A 50 12.60 22.87 12.86
CA GLU A 50 13.77 23.69 12.52
C GLU A 50 13.91 23.96 11.02
N ARG A 51 13.10 23.31 10.16
CA ARG A 51 13.11 23.54 8.71
C ARG A 51 11.81 23.13 8.05
N GLU A 52 11.49 23.77 6.94
CA GLU A 52 10.40 23.37 6.05
C GLU A 52 10.99 22.83 4.73
N VAL A 53 10.45 21.70 4.27
CA VAL A 53 10.75 21.13 2.96
C VAL A 53 9.46 21.19 2.15
N VAL A 54 9.20 22.36 1.56
CA VAL A 54 8.00 22.68 0.78
C VAL A 54 8.37 23.50 -0.46
N PRO A 55 7.60 23.41 -1.56
CA PRO A 55 7.84 24.21 -2.77
C PRO A 55 7.82 25.72 -2.49
N GLY A 56 8.74 26.45 -3.12
CA GLY A 56 8.81 27.92 -3.03
C GLY A 56 9.49 28.49 -1.78
N VAL A 57 9.95 27.65 -0.85
CA VAL A 57 10.70 28.09 0.34
C VAL A 57 12.20 27.81 0.16
N PRO A 58 13.10 28.79 0.40
CA PRO A 58 14.54 28.56 0.38
C PRO A 58 14.95 27.44 1.33
N TYR A 59 15.72 26.48 0.82
CA TYR A 59 16.16 25.34 1.60
C TYR A 59 17.18 25.75 2.67
N VAL A 60 16.92 25.39 3.92
CA VAL A 60 17.82 25.64 5.05
C VAL A 60 18.54 24.36 5.44
N LEU A 61 19.88 24.38 5.40
CA LEU A 61 20.72 23.28 5.88
C LEU A 61 20.61 23.18 7.41
N SER A 62 20.64 21.95 7.92
CA SER A 62 20.72 21.70 9.37
C SER A 62 22.02 22.24 9.96
N ALA A 63 22.08 22.30 11.30
CA ALA A 63 23.27 22.71 12.04
C ALA A 63 24.54 22.01 11.53
N ALA A 64 25.68 22.71 11.67
CA ALA A 64 26.98 22.22 11.24
C ALA A 64 27.30 20.86 11.89
N ASP A 65 27.84 19.95 11.09
CA ASP A 65 28.22 18.61 11.55
C ASP A 65 29.37 18.71 12.57
N PRO A 66 29.18 18.22 13.81
CA PRO A 66 30.20 18.34 14.85
C PRO A 66 31.44 17.49 14.58
N THR A 67 31.41 16.59 13.59
CA THR A 67 32.52 15.68 13.29
C THR A 67 33.52 16.21 12.26
N VAL A 68 33.32 17.43 11.75
CA VAL A 68 34.15 18.00 10.66
C VAL A 68 35.59 18.29 11.08
N SER A 69 35.82 18.61 12.35
CA SER A 69 37.15 18.89 12.91
C SER A 69 37.18 18.60 14.40
N ALA A 70 38.38 18.41 14.95
CA ALA A 70 38.56 18.21 16.39
C ALA A 70 38.04 19.40 17.21
N GLU A 71 38.18 20.63 16.68
CA GLU A 71 37.67 21.84 17.32
C GLU A 71 36.14 21.87 17.34
N ALA A 72 35.49 21.53 16.23
CA ALA A 72 34.03 21.47 16.15
C ALA A 72 33.46 20.41 17.11
N LEU A 73 34.14 19.26 17.20
CA LEU A 73 33.75 18.17 18.09
C LEU A 73 33.90 18.58 19.55
N ARG A 74 35.00 19.24 19.91
CA ARG A 74 35.21 19.80 21.26
C ARG A 74 34.10 20.77 21.63
N ASP A 75 33.80 21.73 20.75
CA ASP A 75 32.82 22.78 21.02
C ASP A 75 31.40 22.20 21.17
N PHE A 76 31.09 21.12 20.45
CA PHE A 76 29.87 20.35 20.60
C PHE A 76 29.82 19.61 21.95
N LEU A 77 30.84 18.82 22.27
CA LEU A 77 30.88 18.01 23.50
C LEU A 77 30.80 18.87 24.77
N GLN A 78 31.47 20.03 24.79
CA GLN A 78 31.45 20.95 25.93
C GLN A 78 30.05 21.51 26.25
N LYS A 79 29.16 21.59 25.25
CA LYS A 79 27.81 22.15 25.38
C LYS A 79 26.73 21.09 25.54
N ASP A 80 27.09 19.81 25.44
CA ASP A 80 26.14 18.71 25.49
C ASP A 80 25.97 18.18 26.92
N GLU A 81 24.72 18.09 27.37
CA GLU A 81 24.38 17.66 28.73
C GLU A 81 24.21 16.12 28.86
N ARG A 82 24.30 15.38 27.75
CA ARG A 82 24.12 13.93 27.73
C ARG A 82 25.39 13.19 28.20
N ASP A 83 25.25 11.89 28.41
CA ASP A 83 26.42 11.02 28.48
C ASP A 83 27.09 10.90 27.12
N LEU A 84 28.37 10.54 27.14
CA LEU A 84 29.24 10.50 25.96
C LEU A 84 28.64 9.66 24.82
N VAL A 85 28.13 8.46 25.12
CA VAL A 85 27.55 7.59 24.09
C VAL A 85 26.30 8.18 23.46
N ARG A 86 25.39 8.80 24.22
CA ARG A 86 24.19 9.43 23.65
C ARG A 86 24.52 10.71 22.89
N ALA A 87 25.51 11.49 23.36
CA ALA A 87 26.00 12.67 22.65
C ALA A 87 26.57 12.28 21.27
N LEU A 88 27.40 11.25 21.20
CA LEU A 88 27.94 10.74 19.94
C LEU A 88 26.89 10.06 19.06
N ALA A 89 26.01 9.25 19.64
CA ALA A 89 24.98 8.53 18.87
C ALA A 89 23.97 9.46 18.20
N ILE A 90 23.53 10.50 18.92
CA ILE A 90 22.45 11.39 18.45
C ILE A 90 23.04 12.68 17.87
N GLY A 91 23.93 13.34 18.59
CA GLY A 91 24.46 14.64 18.18
C GLY A 91 25.47 14.54 17.04
N CYS A 92 26.32 13.51 17.03
CA CYS A 92 27.22 13.22 15.91
C CYS A 92 26.62 12.25 14.88
N MET A 93 25.35 11.88 15.02
CA MET A 93 24.62 10.98 14.11
C MET A 93 25.29 9.61 13.86
N LEU A 94 26.11 9.13 14.79
CA LEU A 94 26.79 7.84 14.65
C LEU A 94 25.83 6.65 14.86
N GLY A 95 24.71 6.86 15.56
CA GLY A 95 23.89 5.76 16.07
C GLY A 95 24.59 5.00 17.22
N GLY A 96 23.86 4.09 17.85
CA GLY A 96 24.31 3.44 19.10
C GLY A 96 25.58 2.61 18.95
N ALA A 97 25.63 1.72 17.94
CA ALA A 97 26.73 0.77 17.77
C ALA A 97 28.08 1.48 17.50
N TYR A 98 28.09 2.45 16.58
CA TYR A 98 29.30 3.22 16.28
C TYR A 98 29.72 4.14 17.41
N ALA A 99 28.76 4.73 18.14
CA ALA A 99 29.08 5.53 19.32
C ALA A 99 29.76 4.68 20.40
N GLU A 100 29.26 3.46 20.66
CA GLU A 100 29.91 2.54 21.60
C GLU A 100 31.30 2.11 21.14
N TYR A 101 31.46 1.82 19.84
CA TYR A 101 32.76 1.50 19.27
C TYR A 101 33.78 2.64 19.41
N VAL A 102 33.38 3.88 19.09
CA VAL A 102 34.25 5.06 19.22
C VAL A 102 34.63 5.29 20.69
N CYS A 103 33.70 5.15 21.64
CA CYS A 103 34.03 5.24 23.07
C CYS A 103 35.08 4.19 23.47
N ALA A 104 34.90 2.95 23.02
CA ALA A 104 35.82 1.85 23.32
C ALA A 104 37.20 2.07 22.71
N GLN A 105 37.29 2.52 21.44
CA GLN A 105 38.57 2.84 20.78
C GLN A 105 39.28 4.04 21.42
N ALA A 106 38.53 5.06 21.85
CA ALA A 106 39.08 6.20 22.58
C ALA A 106 39.52 5.85 24.00
N GLY A 107 39.16 4.66 24.52
CA GLY A 107 39.44 4.23 25.89
C GLY A 107 38.68 5.06 26.93
N LEU A 108 37.47 5.52 26.61
CA LEU A 108 36.65 6.38 27.46
C LEU A 108 35.39 5.63 27.94
N ASP A 109 34.94 5.91 29.17
CA ASP A 109 33.70 5.35 29.70
C ASP A 109 32.50 5.95 28.95
N LYS A 110 31.70 5.08 28.32
CA LYS A 110 30.52 5.46 27.54
C LYS A 110 29.45 6.21 28.34
N THR A 111 29.41 6.04 29.66
CA THR A 111 28.44 6.68 30.57
C THR A 111 28.92 8.01 31.18
N MET A 112 30.17 8.41 30.93
CA MET A 112 30.70 9.67 31.45
C MET A 112 30.00 10.89 30.83
N PRO A 113 29.97 12.04 31.52
CA PRO A 113 29.47 13.28 30.92
C PRO A 113 30.25 13.66 29.66
N ALA A 114 29.54 14.00 28.57
CA ALA A 114 30.16 14.34 27.28
C ALA A 114 31.14 15.53 27.39
N SER A 115 30.80 16.52 28.22
CA SER A 115 31.62 17.72 28.47
C SER A 115 32.96 17.42 29.16
N SER A 116 33.09 16.27 29.80
CA SER A 116 34.31 15.83 30.50
C SER A 116 35.22 14.95 29.64
N ALA A 117 34.78 14.57 28.43
CA ALA A 117 35.50 13.65 27.57
C ALA A 117 36.63 14.33 26.80
N ASP A 118 37.70 13.60 26.51
CA ASP A 118 38.83 14.10 25.69
C ASP A 118 38.44 14.13 24.21
N PRO A 119 38.23 15.32 23.60
CA PRO A 119 37.77 15.42 22.22
C PRO A 119 38.81 14.92 21.21
N GLY A 120 40.11 15.02 21.52
CA GLY A 120 41.18 14.60 20.62
C GLY A 120 41.15 13.08 20.43
N ARG A 121 41.06 12.33 21.54
CA ARG A 121 40.96 10.86 21.50
C ARG A 121 39.72 10.37 20.76
N ILE A 122 38.60 11.07 20.92
CA ILE A 122 37.36 10.74 20.22
C ILE A 122 37.50 11.04 18.72
N TYR A 123 38.11 12.17 18.37
CA TYR A 123 38.35 12.53 16.97
C TYR A 123 39.28 11.53 16.28
N ASP A 124 40.37 11.14 16.93
CA ASP A 124 41.31 10.12 16.42
C ASP A 124 40.61 8.77 16.21
N ALA A 125 39.76 8.35 17.15
CA ALA A 125 38.96 7.14 17.04
C ALA A 125 37.94 7.22 15.89
N LEU A 126 37.35 8.40 15.68
CA LEU A 126 36.42 8.66 14.57
C LEU A 126 37.13 8.66 13.21
N GLU A 127 38.29 9.30 13.10
CA GLU A 127 39.11 9.27 11.88
C GLU A 127 39.54 7.83 11.56
N SER A 128 39.93 7.06 12.57
CA SER A 128 40.27 5.64 12.41
C SER A 128 39.09 4.82 11.90
N LEU A 129 37.89 5.06 12.44
CA LEU A 129 36.64 4.44 11.98
C LEU A 129 36.35 4.79 10.52
N LEU A 130 36.39 6.08 10.17
CA LEU A 130 36.15 6.56 8.81
C LEU A 130 37.17 5.99 7.83
N PHE A 131 38.44 5.94 8.22
CA PHE A 131 39.50 5.34 7.44
C PHE A 131 39.23 3.84 7.18
N ALA A 132 38.82 3.08 8.20
CA ALA A 132 38.47 1.67 8.05
C ALA A 132 37.29 1.49 7.06
N VAL A 133 36.24 2.31 7.18
CA VAL A 133 35.10 2.27 6.25
C VAL A 133 35.51 2.63 4.81
N GLN A 134 36.51 3.49 4.64
CA GLN A 134 36.95 3.92 3.31
C GLN A 134 37.97 2.97 2.68
N LYS A 135 38.91 2.43 3.45
CA LYS A 135 40.11 1.75 2.95
C LYS A 135 40.22 0.29 3.36
N ASN A 136 39.59 -0.13 4.46
CA ASN A 136 39.71 -1.48 5.00
C ASN A 136 38.33 -2.08 5.32
N ARG A 137 37.47 -2.11 4.30
CA ARG A 137 36.10 -2.62 4.44
C ARG A 137 36.14 -4.10 4.77
N SER A 138 35.41 -4.47 5.80
CA SER A 138 35.19 -5.86 6.21
C SER A 138 33.69 -6.05 6.47
N PRO A 139 32.88 -6.08 5.40
CA PRO A 139 31.43 -6.14 5.53
C PRO A 139 30.98 -7.39 6.29
N VAL A 140 30.11 -7.19 7.28
CA VAL A 140 29.68 -8.24 8.19
C VAL A 140 28.20 -8.16 8.50
N ILE A 141 27.54 -9.32 8.62
CA ILE A 141 26.22 -9.45 9.21
C ILE A 141 26.34 -10.13 10.58
N THR A 142 25.85 -9.47 11.63
CA THR A 142 25.80 -9.98 13.00
C THR A 142 24.36 -9.92 13.53
N GLY A 143 23.65 -11.05 13.50
CA GLY A 143 22.27 -11.15 14.00
C GLY A 143 21.30 -10.19 13.31
N LYS A 144 21.04 -9.02 13.93
CA LYS A 144 20.15 -7.96 13.43
C LYS A 144 20.90 -6.74 12.87
N HIS A 145 22.20 -6.84 12.65
CA HIS A 145 23.04 -5.75 12.18
C HIS A 145 23.77 -6.14 10.90
N CYS A 146 24.00 -5.16 10.03
CA CYS A 146 24.76 -5.30 8.79
C CYS A 146 25.66 -4.07 8.68
N GLU A 147 26.96 -4.27 8.88
CA GLU A 147 27.94 -3.21 9.04
C GLU A 147 29.04 -3.32 7.96
N PRO A 148 29.58 -2.19 7.46
CA PRO A 148 30.63 -2.16 6.44
C PRO A 148 32.02 -2.56 6.95
N VAL A 149 32.21 -2.57 8.27
CA VAL A 149 33.45 -2.94 8.95
C VAL A 149 33.11 -3.78 10.17
N ASN A 150 33.89 -4.82 10.42
CA ASN A 150 33.69 -5.72 11.55
C ASN A 150 34.38 -5.19 12.82
N PHE A 151 33.59 -4.67 13.75
CA PHE A 151 34.08 -4.09 15.00
C PHE A 151 34.10 -5.05 16.18
N GLU A 152 33.20 -6.04 16.20
CA GLU A 152 32.97 -6.87 17.40
C GLU A 152 33.74 -8.20 17.41
N LYS A 153 34.43 -8.58 16.32
CA LYS A 153 35.14 -9.87 16.17
C LYS A 153 34.36 -11.05 16.78
N THR A 154 33.04 -11.09 16.56
CA THR A 154 32.16 -12.15 17.07
C THR A 154 32.28 -13.40 16.20
N GLU A 155 32.29 -14.58 16.81
CA GLU A 155 32.39 -15.87 16.09
C GLU A 155 31.17 -16.16 15.18
N THR A 156 30.07 -15.44 15.37
CA THR A 156 28.80 -15.61 14.61
C THR A 156 28.65 -14.63 13.44
N ALA A 157 29.74 -13.94 13.08
CA ALA A 157 29.81 -12.97 11.99
C ALA A 157 29.87 -13.63 10.61
N TRP A 158 28.97 -13.25 9.70
CA TRP A 158 29.04 -13.64 8.29
C TRP A 158 29.72 -12.53 7.49
N THR A 159 30.84 -12.83 6.85
CA THR A 159 31.62 -11.85 6.07
C THR A 159 31.25 -11.88 4.59
N TYR A 160 31.29 -10.71 3.94
CA TYR A 160 30.98 -10.56 2.52
C TYR A 160 32.09 -9.80 1.77
N PRO A 161 32.30 -10.09 0.48
CA PRO A 161 33.27 -9.37 -0.36
C PRO A 161 33.00 -7.86 -0.45
N THR A 162 31.73 -7.47 -0.54
CA THR A 162 31.33 -6.06 -0.63
C THR A 162 30.19 -5.74 0.32
N PHE A 163 30.08 -4.47 0.73
CA PHE A 163 28.97 -4.04 1.60
C PHE A 163 27.63 -4.10 0.89
N SER A 164 27.61 -3.89 -0.43
CA SER A 164 26.41 -4.08 -1.26
C SER A 164 25.90 -5.52 -1.18
N GLU A 165 26.78 -6.51 -1.29
CA GLU A 165 26.39 -7.93 -1.15
C GLU A 165 25.87 -8.26 0.25
N ALA A 166 26.50 -7.71 1.30
CA ALA A 166 25.99 -7.85 2.67
C ALA A 166 24.58 -7.24 2.80
N LEU A 167 24.35 -6.06 2.21
CA LEU A 167 23.04 -5.40 2.21
C LEU A 167 21.99 -6.16 1.39
N GLU A 168 22.35 -6.79 0.27
CA GLU A 168 21.42 -7.61 -0.51
C GLU A 168 20.97 -8.84 0.27
N VAL A 169 21.86 -9.47 1.04
CA VAL A 169 21.50 -10.62 1.88
C VAL A 169 20.68 -10.17 3.09
N PHE A 170 21.03 -9.03 3.69
CA PHE A 170 20.35 -8.50 4.87
C PHE A 170 18.98 -7.87 4.55
N TYR A 171 18.85 -7.20 3.41
CA TYR A 171 17.65 -6.57 2.86
C TYR A 171 17.36 -7.08 1.44
N PRO A 172 16.87 -8.32 1.27
CA PRO A 172 16.65 -8.87 -0.06
C PRO A 172 15.60 -8.07 -0.84
N LEU A 173 15.99 -7.60 -2.04
CA LEU A 173 15.23 -6.73 -2.95
C LEU A 173 13.91 -7.35 -3.38
N THR A 174 13.95 -8.64 -3.67
CA THR A 174 12.76 -9.47 -3.58
C THR A 174 12.61 -9.80 -2.12
N LYS A 175 11.52 -9.32 -1.49
CA LYS A 175 10.97 -10.13 -0.40
C LYS A 175 10.93 -11.53 -0.97
N LYS A 176 11.78 -12.46 -0.48
CA LYS A 176 11.36 -13.86 -0.40
C LYS A 176 9.94 -13.72 0.05
N GLU A 177 8.98 -14.16 -0.77
CA GLU A 177 7.63 -14.33 -0.30
C GLU A 177 7.85 -14.97 1.05
N LYS A 178 7.57 -14.22 2.14
CA LYS A 178 7.26 -14.89 3.37
C LYS A 178 6.15 -15.77 2.84
N LYS A 179 6.41 -17.07 2.70
CA LYS A 179 5.36 -18.06 2.57
C LYS A 179 4.45 -17.59 3.67
N ALA A 180 3.38 -16.93 3.26
CA ALA A 180 2.30 -16.69 4.12
C ALA A 180 1.92 -18.14 4.38
N THR A 181 2.39 -18.71 5.49
CA THR A 181 1.41 -19.28 6.38
C THR A 181 0.43 -18.15 6.51
N SER A 182 -0.56 -18.20 5.62
CA SER A 182 -1.66 -17.29 5.59
C SER A 182 -2.15 -17.41 7.01
N ARG A 183 -1.84 -16.40 7.84
CA ARG A 183 -2.74 -16.12 8.92
C ARG A 183 -4.04 -15.96 8.16
N PRO A 184 -4.99 -16.89 8.34
CA PRO A 184 -6.18 -16.91 7.51
C PRO A 184 -6.69 -15.48 7.51
N PHE A 185 -7.02 -14.94 6.34
CA PHE A 185 -7.67 -13.65 6.28
C PHE A 185 -8.97 -13.83 7.05
N ILE A 186 -8.95 -13.49 8.34
CA ILE A 186 -10.11 -13.51 9.21
C ILE A 186 -10.80 -12.19 8.87
N PRO A 187 -11.98 -12.23 8.22
CA PRO A 187 -12.80 -11.04 8.01
C PRO A 187 -12.88 -10.20 9.27
N LYS A 188 -12.95 -8.87 9.13
CA LYS A 188 -13.03 -7.97 10.27
C LYS A 188 -14.15 -8.38 11.23
N GLU A 189 -15.23 -8.93 10.67
CA GLU A 189 -16.40 -9.48 11.34
C GLU A 189 -16.04 -10.67 12.25
N ASP A 190 -15.26 -11.63 11.76
CA ASP A 190 -14.83 -12.80 12.53
C ASP A 190 -13.83 -12.42 13.63
N ARG A 191 -13.00 -11.40 13.38
CA ARG A 191 -12.12 -10.82 14.41
C ARG A 191 -12.93 -10.11 15.50
N ILE A 192 -14.00 -9.39 15.13
CA ILE A 192 -14.91 -8.76 16.08
C ILE A 192 -15.64 -9.82 16.90
N ARG A 193 -16.15 -10.88 16.26
CA ARG A 193 -16.83 -12.00 16.93
C ARG A 193 -15.91 -12.68 17.94
N LYS A 194 -14.69 -13.05 17.52
CA LYS A 194 -13.69 -13.66 18.41
C LYS A 194 -13.34 -12.75 19.61
N HIS A 195 -13.33 -11.43 19.40
CA HIS A 195 -13.11 -10.49 20.48
C HIS A 195 -14.31 -10.41 21.44
N GLN A 196 -15.54 -10.43 20.92
CA GLN A 196 -16.78 -10.45 21.70
C GLN A 196 -16.90 -11.74 22.52
N GLU A 197 -16.58 -12.90 21.95
CA GLU A 197 -16.54 -14.19 22.64
C GLU A 197 -15.51 -14.18 23.79
N ALA A 198 -14.30 -13.68 23.52
CA ALA A 198 -13.28 -13.54 24.55
C ALA A 198 -13.69 -12.58 25.68
N ALA A 199 -14.44 -11.52 25.37
CA ALA A 199 -14.98 -10.61 26.37
C ALA A 199 -16.08 -11.26 27.21
N ILE A 200 -16.99 -12.02 26.60
CA ILE A 200 -18.03 -12.77 27.30
C ILE A 200 -17.41 -13.76 28.29
N ARG A 201 -16.39 -14.51 27.86
CA ARG A 201 -15.67 -15.44 28.75
C ARG A 201 -15.08 -14.73 29.97
N LYS A 202 -14.46 -13.56 29.77
CA LYS A 202 -13.93 -12.75 30.88
C LYS A 202 -15.03 -12.26 31.82
N PHE A 203 -16.20 -11.90 31.29
CA PHE A 203 -17.34 -11.51 32.13
C PHE A 203 -17.84 -12.69 32.97
N ASP A 204 -17.96 -13.88 32.37
CA ASP A 204 -18.35 -15.10 33.09
C ASP A 204 -17.36 -15.48 34.20
N ASP A 205 -16.06 -15.44 33.90
CA ASP A 205 -15.02 -15.70 34.90
C ASP A 205 -15.08 -14.68 36.05
N THR A 206 -15.40 -13.42 35.75
CA THR A 206 -15.53 -12.37 36.77
C THR A 206 -16.78 -12.57 37.62
N ILE A 207 -17.92 -12.91 37.01
CA ILE A 207 -19.16 -13.22 37.72
C ILE A 207 -18.92 -14.39 38.67
N LYS A 208 -18.37 -15.50 38.17
CA LYS A 208 -18.09 -16.69 38.97
C LYS A 208 -17.17 -16.40 40.16
N LYS A 209 -16.05 -15.71 39.94
CA LYS A 209 -15.13 -15.32 41.03
C LYS A 209 -15.79 -14.42 42.06
N THR A 210 -16.70 -13.55 41.62
CA THR A 210 -17.40 -12.64 42.53
C THR A 210 -18.48 -13.37 43.33
N ASP A 211 -19.21 -14.31 42.71
CA ASP A 211 -20.13 -15.21 43.42
C ASP A 211 -19.40 -16.04 44.49
N GLU A 212 -18.21 -16.58 44.17
CA GLU A 212 -17.36 -17.29 45.14
C GLU A 212 -16.92 -16.39 46.30
N ILE A 213 -16.66 -15.10 46.05
CA ILE A 213 -16.33 -14.12 47.10
C ILE A 213 -17.53 -13.91 48.02
N VAL A 214 -18.73 -13.74 47.46
CA VAL A 214 -19.96 -13.57 48.25
C VAL A 214 -20.23 -14.80 49.12
N ALA A 215 -20.09 -16.00 48.56
CA ALA A 215 -20.21 -17.23 49.33
C ALA A 215 -19.21 -17.27 50.50
N ALA A 216 -17.93 -16.94 50.23
CA ALA A 216 -16.90 -16.89 51.26
C ALA A 216 -17.19 -15.86 52.37
N ILE A 217 -17.81 -14.71 52.04
CA ILE A 217 -18.24 -13.71 53.02
C ILE A 217 -19.27 -14.32 53.98
N TYR A 218 -20.28 -15.01 53.46
CA TYR A 218 -21.32 -15.62 54.29
C TYR A 218 -20.82 -16.86 55.06
N GLU A 219 -19.89 -17.64 54.49
CA GLU A 219 -19.23 -18.75 55.21
C GLU A 219 -18.41 -18.26 56.40
N ASN A 220 -17.84 -17.05 56.31
CA ASN A 220 -17.01 -16.44 57.35
C ASN A 220 -17.75 -15.33 58.13
N TYR A 221 -19.08 -15.42 58.21
CA TYR A 221 -19.96 -14.38 58.75
C TYR A 221 -19.52 -13.84 60.13
N GLN A 222 -19.25 -14.73 61.08
CA GLN A 222 -18.89 -14.36 62.45
C GLN A 222 -17.56 -13.60 62.51
N PHE A 223 -16.57 -14.05 61.75
CA PHE A 223 -15.25 -13.44 61.70
C PHE A 223 -15.33 -12.03 61.10
N ILE A 224 -16.02 -11.87 59.97
CA ILE A 224 -16.17 -10.57 59.30
C ILE A 224 -16.95 -9.59 60.17
N THR A 225 -18.02 -10.04 60.84
CA THR A 225 -18.81 -9.20 61.74
C THR A 225 -17.96 -8.70 62.92
N ASN A 226 -17.17 -9.58 63.54
CA ASN A 226 -16.26 -9.19 64.62
C ASN A 226 -15.14 -8.25 64.13
N LEU A 227 -14.64 -8.48 62.92
CA LEU A 227 -13.63 -7.64 62.30
C LEU A 227 -14.15 -6.22 62.06
N ILE A 228 -15.33 -6.10 61.45
CA ILE A 228 -16.01 -4.84 61.19
C ILE A 228 -16.22 -4.08 62.50
N SER A 229 -16.83 -4.71 63.52
CA SER A 229 -17.12 -4.03 64.79
C SER A 229 -15.86 -3.57 65.53
N THR A 230 -14.79 -4.39 65.50
CA THR A 230 -13.51 -4.06 66.14
C THR A 230 -12.82 -2.90 65.43
N LEU A 231 -12.73 -2.94 64.11
CA LEU A 231 -12.07 -1.90 63.32
C LEU A 231 -12.89 -0.60 63.31
N ASP A 232 -14.23 -0.68 63.29
CA ASP A 232 -15.11 0.49 63.36
C ASP A 232 -14.91 1.22 64.69
N SER A 233 -14.94 0.48 65.80
CA SER A 233 -14.67 1.04 67.14
C SER A 233 -13.26 1.62 67.26
N ALA A 234 -12.26 0.97 66.65
CA ALA A 234 -10.88 1.46 66.65
C ALA A 234 -10.73 2.75 65.83
N SER A 235 -11.38 2.83 64.67
CA SER A 235 -11.33 3.99 63.77
C SER A 235 -11.92 5.27 64.36
N GLN A 236 -12.80 5.15 65.35
CA GLN A 236 -13.33 6.30 66.09
C GLN A 236 -12.33 6.92 67.07
N ARG A 237 -11.28 6.18 67.45
CA ARG A 237 -10.34 6.56 68.52
C ARG A 237 -8.90 6.74 68.03
N LEU A 238 -8.53 6.06 66.95
CA LEU A 238 -7.16 5.96 66.44
C LEU A 238 -7.12 6.28 64.95
N SER A 239 -5.98 6.77 64.49
CA SER A 239 -5.71 6.92 63.06
C SER A 239 -5.47 5.56 62.40
N TRP A 240 -5.75 5.45 61.10
CA TRP A 240 -5.51 4.21 60.33
C TRP A 240 -4.06 3.72 60.36
N GLN A 241 -3.10 4.63 60.49
CA GLN A 241 -1.67 4.31 60.62
C GLN A 241 -1.36 3.65 61.97
N GLU A 242 -1.99 4.13 63.04
CA GLU A 242 -1.88 3.53 64.37
C GLU A 242 -2.57 2.17 64.41
N ILE A 243 -3.76 2.05 63.81
CA ILE A 243 -4.49 0.78 63.70
C ILE A 243 -3.66 -0.28 62.98
N GLU A 244 -3.05 0.07 61.84
CA GLU A 244 -2.15 -0.82 61.10
C GLU A 244 -0.94 -1.25 61.96
N LYS A 245 -0.32 -0.31 62.69
CA LYS A 245 0.82 -0.61 63.56
C LYS A 245 0.44 -1.54 64.73
N HIS A 246 -0.71 -1.32 65.35
CA HIS A 246 -1.24 -2.16 66.42
C HIS A 246 -1.60 -3.56 65.93
N LEU A 247 -2.22 -3.69 64.74
CA LEU A 247 -2.60 -4.97 64.16
C LEU A 247 -1.40 -5.79 63.67
N ARG A 248 -0.37 -5.14 63.11
CA ARG A 248 0.88 -5.82 62.74
C ARG A 248 1.67 -6.30 63.96
N GLY A 249 1.53 -5.63 65.11
CA GLY A 249 2.12 -6.05 66.38
C GLY A 249 1.34 -7.16 67.10
N ALA A 250 0.10 -7.44 66.70
CA ALA A 250 -0.75 -8.45 67.32
C ALA A 250 -0.44 -9.86 66.80
N GLN A 251 -0.27 -10.83 67.71
CA GLN A 251 -0.03 -12.25 67.40
C GLN A 251 -1.33 -13.05 67.13
N SER A 252 -2.47 -12.38 66.91
CA SER A 252 -3.74 -13.10 66.71
C SER A 252 -3.83 -13.74 65.31
N ALA A 253 -4.46 -14.91 65.23
CA ALA A 253 -4.70 -15.59 63.96
C ALA A 253 -5.58 -14.76 63.01
N ASP A 254 -6.44 -13.91 63.57
CA ASP A 254 -7.36 -13.04 62.84
C ASP A 254 -6.68 -11.79 62.27
N ALA A 255 -5.72 -11.20 62.99
CA ALA A 255 -4.94 -10.07 62.47
C ALA A 255 -4.07 -10.49 61.27
N LYS A 256 -3.58 -11.73 61.24
CA LYS A 256 -2.79 -12.29 60.13
C LYS A 256 -3.59 -12.48 58.83
N LYS A 257 -4.93 -12.55 58.92
CA LYS A 257 -5.80 -12.63 57.73
C LYS A 257 -5.94 -11.28 57.02
N ILE A 258 -5.60 -10.17 57.68
CA ILE A 258 -5.65 -8.83 57.08
C ILE A 258 -4.37 -8.61 56.27
N LEU A 259 -4.51 -8.48 54.95
CA LEU A 259 -3.40 -8.37 54.01
C LEU A 259 -3.00 -6.91 53.75
N LYS A 260 -3.98 -6.02 53.60
CA LYS A 260 -3.77 -4.62 53.22
C LYS A 260 -4.81 -3.70 53.87
N PHE A 261 -4.41 -2.45 54.08
CA PHE A 261 -5.27 -1.38 54.56
C PHE A 261 -5.46 -0.34 53.45
N PHE A 262 -6.67 0.20 53.35
CA PHE A 262 -7.05 1.30 52.45
C PHE A 262 -7.64 2.45 53.29
N PRO A 263 -6.77 3.33 53.83
CA PRO A 263 -7.19 4.40 54.75
C PRO A 263 -8.16 5.41 54.13
N ASP A 264 -8.01 5.67 52.82
CA ASP A 264 -8.82 6.58 52.03
C ASP A 264 -10.27 6.11 51.83
N GLU A 265 -10.47 4.79 51.83
CA GLU A 265 -11.76 4.15 51.64
C GLU A 265 -12.34 3.55 52.94
N ALA A 266 -11.64 3.70 54.07
CA ALA A 266 -11.96 3.05 55.35
C ALA A 266 -12.22 1.53 55.18
N ALA A 267 -11.32 0.85 54.49
CA ALA A 267 -11.48 -0.55 54.11
C ALA A 267 -10.20 -1.38 54.34
N VAL A 268 -10.37 -2.69 54.46
CA VAL A 268 -9.28 -3.66 54.62
C VAL A 268 -9.42 -4.81 53.62
N GLU A 269 -8.30 -5.30 53.09
CA GLU A 269 -8.24 -6.54 52.31
C GLU A 269 -8.00 -7.71 53.26
N VAL A 270 -8.89 -8.70 53.24
CA VAL A 270 -8.86 -9.84 54.13
C VAL A 270 -8.82 -11.13 53.31
N ASP A 271 -8.03 -12.10 53.77
CA ASP A 271 -7.98 -13.44 53.21
C ASP A 271 -8.89 -14.38 54.00
N ILE A 272 -10.00 -14.75 53.39
CA ILE A 272 -10.99 -15.71 53.92
C ILE A 272 -11.06 -16.98 53.05
N GLY A 273 -9.93 -17.35 52.43
CA GLY A 273 -9.85 -18.34 51.34
C GLY A 273 -10.02 -17.69 49.96
N LYS A 274 -10.50 -16.45 49.93
CA LYS A 274 -10.47 -15.51 48.82
C LYS A 274 -10.02 -14.16 49.37
N LYS A 275 -9.39 -13.34 48.53
CA LYS A 275 -9.03 -11.96 48.86
C LYS A 275 -10.23 -11.07 48.67
N VAL A 276 -10.72 -10.50 49.77
CA VAL A 276 -11.96 -9.72 49.81
C VAL A 276 -11.68 -8.38 50.45
N LYS A 277 -12.21 -7.31 49.86
CA LYS A 277 -12.14 -5.95 50.39
C LYS A 277 -13.40 -5.71 51.22
N ILE A 278 -13.22 -5.43 52.50
CA ILE A 278 -14.29 -5.18 53.47
C ILE A 278 -14.22 -3.72 53.91
N TYR A 279 -15.34 -3.02 53.76
CA TYR A 279 -15.57 -1.66 54.23
C TYR A 279 -16.02 -1.70 55.68
N VAL A 280 -15.31 -0.96 56.54
CA VAL A 280 -15.40 -1.12 57.99
C VAL A 280 -16.58 -0.38 58.62
N HIS A 281 -17.07 0.68 57.98
CA HIS A 281 -18.25 1.42 58.44
C HIS A 281 -19.58 0.87 57.88
N GLU A 282 -19.51 -0.27 57.18
CA GLU A 282 -20.65 -0.93 56.55
C GLU A 282 -20.86 -2.30 57.18
N GLY A 283 -22.13 -2.69 57.33
CA GLY A 283 -22.49 -4.04 57.75
C GLY A 283 -22.10 -5.10 56.71
N ILE A 284 -22.15 -6.37 57.12
CA ILE A 284 -21.81 -7.49 56.23
C ILE A 284 -22.72 -7.57 55.00
N GLU A 285 -24.02 -7.29 55.15
CA GLU A 285 -24.98 -7.29 54.04
C GLU A 285 -24.69 -6.18 53.02
N GLN A 286 -24.22 -5.02 53.48
CA GLN A 286 -23.84 -3.91 52.61
C GLN A 286 -22.56 -4.24 51.84
N ASN A 287 -21.58 -4.84 52.52
CA ASN A 287 -20.36 -5.35 51.91
C ASN A 287 -20.66 -6.44 50.85
N ALA A 288 -21.50 -7.42 51.17
CA ALA A 288 -21.96 -8.43 50.22
C ALA A 288 -22.74 -7.80 49.05
N GLY A 289 -23.58 -6.79 49.34
CA GLY A 289 -24.32 -6.00 48.37
C GLY A 289 -23.44 -5.38 47.28
N ARG A 290 -22.27 -4.84 47.65
CA ARG A 290 -21.29 -4.30 46.69
C ARG A 290 -20.82 -5.34 45.68
N TYR A 291 -20.61 -6.58 46.13
CA TYR A 291 -20.22 -7.69 45.25
C TYR A 291 -21.39 -8.19 44.39
N TYR A 292 -22.62 -8.20 44.92
CA TYR A 292 -23.82 -8.43 44.11
C TYR A 292 -24.01 -7.37 43.01
N ASP A 293 -23.71 -6.10 43.29
CA ASP A 293 -23.76 -5.04 42.28
C ASP A 293 -22.71 -5.23 41.18
N ILE A 294 -21.52 -5.72 41.53
CA ILE A 294 -20.49 -6.11 40.56
C ILE A 294 -21.02 -7.24 39.68
N ILE A 295 -21.60 -8.29 40.27
CA ILE A 295 -22.21 -9.41 39.53
C ILE A 295 -23.29 -8.90 38.57
N LYS A 296 -24.22 -8.07 39.06
CA LYS A 296 -25.31 -7.48 38.26
C LYS A 296 -24.77 -6.64 37.10
N LYS A 297 -23.74 -5.83 37.35
CA LYS A 297 -23.07 -5.01 36.32
C LYS A 297 -22.45 -5.87 35.22
N TYR A 298 -21.75 -6.96 35.58
CA TYR A 298 -21.14 -7.86 34.60
C TYR A 298 -22.17 -8.74 33.87
N LYS A 299 -23.26 -9.16 34.52
CA LYS A 299 -24.41 -9.82 33.86
C LYS A 299 -25.02 -8.92 32.78
N LYS A 300 -25.28 -7.64 33.09
CA LYS A 300 -25.78 -6.66 32.10
C LYS A 300 -24.80 -6.45 30.93
N LYS A 301 -23.49 -6.41 31.20
CA LYS A 301 -22.46 -6.32 30.14
C LYS A 301 -22.43 -7.56 29.25
N LYS A 302 -22.60 -8.76 29.85
CA LYS A 302 -22.70 -10.03 29.13
C LYS A 302 -23.92 -10.05 28.21
N GLU A 303 -25.09 -9.67 28.71
CA GLU A 303 -26.32 -9.57 27.91
C GLU A 303 -26.17 -8.60 26.74
N GLY A 304 -25.57 -7.42 26.98
CA GLY A 304 -25.29 -6.46 25.90
C GLY A 304 -24.34 -6.99 24.83
N ALA A 305 -23.31 -7.73 25.23
CA ALA A 305 -22.38 -8.38 24.29
C ALA A 305 -23.06 -9.51 23.49
N LEU A 306 -23.90 -10.33 24.12
CA LEU A 306 -24.69 -11.36 23.46
C LEU A 306 -25.70 -10.76 22.46
N ALA A 307 -26.37 -9.68 22.83
CA ALA A 307 -27.28 -8.96 21.92
C ALA A 307 -26.54 -8.35 20.72
N ALA A 308 -25.32 -7.86 20.92
CA ALA A 308 -24.46 -7.37 19.84
C ALA A 308 -23.99 -8.48 18.89
N MET A 309 -23.81 -9.71 19.39
CA MET A 309 -23.52 -10.89 18.57
C MET A 309 -24.75 -11.40 17.79
N ALA A 310 -25.94 -11.31 18.40
CA ALA A 310 -27.19 -11.79 17.81
C ALA A 310 -27.73 -10.87 16.69
N LYS A 311 -27.42 -9.56 16.76
CA LYS A 311 -27.71 -8.64 15.65
C LYS A 311 -26.80 -8.98 14.47
N THR A 312 -27.33 -9.75 13.52
CA THR A 312 -26.70 -10.02 12.22
C THR A 312 -26.21 -8.71 11.61
N VAL A 313 -24.92 -8.68 11.28
CA VAL A 313 -24.27 -7.56 10.61
C VAL A 313 -24.95 -7.38 9.26
N VAL A 314 -25.86 -6.41 9.16
CA VAL A 314 -26.26 -5.88 7.86
C VAL A 314 -24.97 -5.37 7.22
N LYS A 315 -24.50 -6.05 6.16
CA LYS A 315 -23.33 -5.63 5.38
C LYS A 315 -23.51 -4.15 5.06
N LYS A 316 -22.72 -3.27 5.66
CA LYS A 316 -22.65 -1.89 5.19
C LYS A 316 -22.27 -1.95 3.71
N PRO A 317 -23.03 -1.30 2.80
CA PRO A 317 -22.63 -1.26 1.40
C PRO A 317 -21.21 -0.70 1.36
N GLN A 318 -20.28 -1.48 0.80
CA GLN A 318 -18.94 -0.99 0.55
C GLN A 318 -19.06 0.34 -0.20
N LYS A 319 -18.27 1.36 0.19
CA LYS A 319 -18.22 2.64 -0.51
C LYS A 319 -18.15 2.34 -2.00
N ARG A 320 -19.22 2.63 -2.74
CA ARG A 320 -19.25 2.49 -4.19
C ARG A 320 -18.08 3.31 -4.69
N ARG A 321 -17.15 2.68 -5.42
CA ARG A 321 -16.15 3.43 -6.19
C ARG A 321 -16.94 4.42 -7.04
N ASP A 322 -16.49 5.67 -7.11
CA ASP A 322 -17.14 6.66 -7.99
C ASP A 322 -16.94 6.19 -9.43
N ILE A 323 -17.98 5.61 -10.01
CA ILE A 323 -17.98 5.11 -11.38
C ILE A 323 -18.12 6.34 -12.27
N ILE A 324 -17.01 6.79 -12.85
CA ILE A 324 -17.01 7.91 -13.80
C ILE A 324 -17.10 7.32 -15.21
N PRO A 325 -18.26 7.35 -15.89
CA PRO A 325 -18.37 6.80 -17.24
C PRO A 325 -17.54 7.61 -18.24
N LEU A 326 -16.97 6.94 -19.25
CA LEU A 326 -16.30 7.63 -20.35
C LEU A 326 -17.28 8.54 -21.09
N LYS A 327 -16.94 9.83 -21.20
CA LYS A 327 -17.74 10.79 -21.97
C LYS A 327 -17.82 10.35 -23.43
N LYS A 328 -19.03 10.37 -24.00
CA LYS A 328 -19.24 10.01 -25.40
C LYS A 328 -18.60 11.07 -26.30
N LEU A 329 -17.58 10.68 -27.05
CA LEU A 329 -16.92 11.53 -28.04
C LEU A 329 -17.60 11.37 -29.40
N TRP A 330 -17.47 12.38 -30.26
CA TRP A 330 -18.15 12.43 -31.57
C TRP A 330 -17.84 11.22 -32.45
N TYR A 331 -16.62 10.67 -32.32
CA TYR A 331 -16.15 9.55 -33.12
C TYR A 331 -16.58 8.18 -32.60
N HIS A 332 -17.19 8.06 -31.41
CA HIS A 332 -17.67 6.78 -30.88
C HIS A 332 -18.80 6.15 -31.72
N ARG A 333 -19.38 6.92 -32.67
CA ARG A 333 -20.32 6.42 -33.69
C ARG A 333 -19.64 5.54 -34.75
N PHE A 334 -18.33 5.68 -34.95
CA PHE A 334 -17.52 4.85 -35.82
C PHE A 334 -17.00 3.63 -35.06
N ARG A 335 -16.31 2.70 -35.72
CA ARG A 335 -15.38 1.80 -35.04
C ARG A 335 -14.18 2.64 -34.61
N TRP A 336 -13.64 2.37 -33.43
CA TRP A 336 -12.51 3.13 -32.94
C TRP A 336 -11.72 2.31 -31.95
N PHE A 337 -10.43 2.62 -31.85
CA PHE A 337 -9.60 2.27 -30.71
C PHE A 337 -8.50 3.33 -30.56
N ILE A 338 -7.74 3.24 -29.47
CA ILE A 338 -6.57 4.07 -29.24
C ILE A 338 -5.38 3.11 -29.15
N THR A 339 -4.37 3.35 -29.98
CA THR A 339 -3.13 2.56 -29.97
C THR A 339 -2.44 2.62 -28.60
N SER A 340 -1.50 1.71 -28.35
CA SER A 340 -0.73 1.72 -27.10
C SER A 340 0.14 2.98 -26.91
N ASP A 341 0.53 3.65 -28.00
CA ASP A 341 1.21 4.95 -27.99
C ASP A 341 0.26 6.17 -28.00
N GLY A 342 -1.05 5.96 -27.87
CA GLY A 342 -2.02 7.04 -27.60
C GLY A 342 -2.67 7.69 -28.82
N ILE A 343 -2.53 7.11 -30.01
CA ILE A 343 -3.08 7.65 -31.25
C ILE A 343 -4.48 7.09 -31.52
N VAL A 344 -5.39 7.98 -31.91
CA VAL A 344 -6.78 7.62 -32.21
C VAL A 344 -6.85 7.00 -33.61
N VAL A 345 -7.49 5.83 -33.71
CA VAL A 345 -7.73 5.13 -34.95
C VAL A 345 -9.23 4.96 -35.15
N LEU A 346 -9.72 5.36 -36.32
CA LEU A 346 -11.15 5.37 -36.68
C LEU A 346 -11.40 4.40 -37.83
N GLY A 347 -12.51 3.66 -37.79
CA GLY A 347 -12.93 2.74 -38.84
C GLY A 347 -14.42 2.87 -39.16
N GLY A 348 -14.79 2.87 -40.44
CA GLY A 348 -16.21 2.94 -40.82
C GLY A 348 -16.94 1.61 -40.56
N ARG A 349 -18.18 1.68 -40.06
CA ARG A 349 -19.02 0.48 -39.84
C ARG A 349 -19.72 -0.01 -41.11
N ASP A 350 -19.92 0.90 -42.06
CA ASP A 350 -20.61 0.67 -43.33
C ASP A 350 -20.02 1.57 -44.43
N ALA A 351 -20.45 1.36 -45.67
CA ALA A 351 -19.98 2.10 -46.83
C ALA A 351 -20.23 3.62 -46.73
N SER A 352 -21.30 4.06 -46.05
CA SER A 352 -21.59 5.49 -45.88
C SER A 352 -20.64 6.12 -44.88
N GLN A 353 -20.36 5.44 -43.77
CA GLN A 353 -19.37 5.89 -42.80
C GLN A 353 -17.95 5.90 -43.38
N ASN A 354 -17.59 4.91 -44.21
CA ASN A 354 -16.30 4.90 -44.91
C ASN A 354 -16.12 6.18 -45.76
N GLU A 355 -17.14 6.55 -46.54
CA GLU A 355 -17.12 7.81 -47.30
C GLU A 355 -17.07 9.05 -46.43
N GLU A 356 -17.79 9.05 -45.31
CA GLU A 356 -17.76 10.16 -44.36
C GLU A 356 -16.36 10.36 -43.75
N LEU A 357 -15.70 9.28 -43.35
CA LEU A 357 -14.34 9.31 -42.79
C LEU A 357 -13.34 9.92 -43.77
N VAL A 358 -13.32 9.42 -45.01
CA VAL A 358 -12.38 9.91 -46.03
C VAL A 358 -12.67 11.36 -46.43
N LYS A 359 -13.95 11.73 -46.62
CA LYS A 359 -14.29 13.07 -47.14
C LYS A 359 -14.25 14.16 -46.07
N LYS A 360 -14.61 13.87 -44.82
CA LYS A 360 -14.80 14.89 -43.78
C LYS A 360 -13.72 14.88 -42.70
N TYR A 361 -13.14 13.72 -42.41
CA TYR A 361 -12.29 13.54 -41.22
C TYR A 361 -10.85 13.14 -41.52
N MET A 362 -10.52 12.80 -42.77
CA MET A 362 -9.15 12.58 -43.22
C MET A 362 -8.51 13.90 -43.66
N THR A 363 -7.34 14.18 -43.12
CA THR A 363 -6.54 15.39 -43.33
C THR A 363 -5.11 14.98 -43.69
N GLY A 364 -4.29 15.91 -44.19
CA GLY A 364 -2.96 15.60 -44.75
C GLY A 364 -1.97 14.93 -43.78
N GLY A 365 -2.16 15.07 -42.47
CA GLY A 365 -1.31 14.44 -41.44
C GLY A 365 -1.77 13.04 -41.00
N ASP A 366 -2.87 12.54 -41.56
CA ASP A 366 -3.43 11.22 -41.24
C ASP A 366 -2.92 10.14 -42.20
N LEU A 367 -3.17 8.87 -41.87
CA LEU A 367 -2.87 7.74 -42.74
C LEU A 367 -4.13 6.96 -43.07
N PHE A 368 -4.33 6.63 -44.35
CA PHE A 368 -5.39 5.72 -44.80
C PHE A 368 -4.89 4.28 -44.73
N VAL A 369 -5.68 3.38 -44.15
CA VAL A 369 -5.37 1.97 -44.01
C VAL A 369 -6.58 1.13 -44.40
N HIS A 370 -6.36 0.06 -45.15
CA HIS A 370 -7.42 -0.81 -45.65
C HIS A 370 -6.91 -2.25 -45.82
N ALA A 371 -7.73 -3.24 -45.46
CA ALA A 371 -7.41 -4.64 -45.72
C ALA A 371 -7.58 -4.94 -47.22
N ASP A 372 -6.70 -5.73 -47.83
CA ASP A 372 -6.74 -6.06 -49.26
C ASP A 372 -7.78 -7.15 -49.56
N VAL A 373 -9.00 -6.93 -49.09
CA VAL A 373 -10.16 -7.82 -49.22
C VAL A 373 -11.43 -6.98 -49.38
N HIS A 374 -12.46 -7.57 -49.99
CA HIS A 374 -13.77 -6.92 -50.10
C HIS A 374 -14.44 -6.75 -48.73
N GLY A 375 -15.23 -5.69 -48.60
CA GLY A 375 -15.99 -5.42 -47.37
C GLY A 375 -15.11 -5.02 -46.18
N ALA A 376 -13.89 -4.54 -46.41
CA ALA A 376 -13.06 -3.99 -45.36
C ALA A 376 -13.54 -2.61 -44.88
N SER A 377 -13.34 -2.35 -43.60
CA SER A 377 -13.50 -1.02 -43.03
C SER A 377 -12.43 -0.10 -43.58
N VAL A 378 -12.79 1.14 -43.94
CA VAL A 378 -11.79 2.19 -44.15
C VAL A 378 -11.31 2.64 -42.79
N VAL A 379 -10.01 2.51 -42.55
CA VAL A 379 -9.35 2.88 -41.30
C VAL A 379 -8.52 4.14 -41.51
N ILE A 380 -8.70 5.13 -40.64
CA ILE A 380 -7.95 6.39 -40.61
C ILE A 380 -7.18 6.48 -39.30
N VAL A 381 -5.86 6.64 -39.40
CA VAL A 381 -4.98 6.91 -38.25
C VAL A 381 -4.84 8.42 -38.08
N LYS A 382 -5.26 8.95 -36.93
CA LYS A 382 -5.29 10.41 -36.66
C LYS A 382 -3.94 10.94 -36.17
N GLY A 383 -2.91 10.84 -37.02
CA GLY A 383 -1.54 11.24 -36.74
C GLY A 383 -0.53 10.14 -37.06
N LYS A 384 0.69 10.26 -36.50
CA LYS A 384 1.75 9.27 -36.63
C LYS A 384 1.74 8.33 -35.43
N THR A 385 1.83 7.02 -35.68
CA THR A 385 1.93 5.98 -34.66
C THR A 385 3.08 5.04 -35.01
N GLU A 386 3.81 4.59 -33.99
CA GLU A 386 4.82 3.54 -34.12
C GLU A 386 4.18 2.13 -34.02
N ARG A 387 2.88 2.07 -33.73
CA ARG A 387 2.10 0.84 -33.50
C ARG A 387 1.26 0.45 -34.71
N MET A 388 1.88 0.49 -35.89
CA MET A 388 1.21 0.08 -37.14
C MET A 388 0.77 -1.40 -37.10
N ASP A 389 1.42 -2.24 -36.29
CA ASP A 389 1.00 -3.62 -36.00
C ASP A 389 -0.45 -3.67 -35.46
N GLU A 390 -0.78 -2.79 -34.52
CA GLU A 390 -2.12 -2.66 -33.94
C GLU A 390 -3.13 -2.15 -34.98
N VAL A 391 -2.75 -1.10 -35.73
CA VAL A 391 -3.59 -0.52 -36.78
C VAL A 391 -3.93 -1.54 -37.85
N ALA A 392 -2.93 -2.30 -38.31
CA ALA A 392 -3.13 -3.33 -39.32
C ALA A 392 -4.01 -4.47 -38.79
N GLN A 393 -3.78 -4.92 -37.57
CA GLN A 393 -4.63 -5.96 -36.97
C GLN A 393 -6.09 -5.51 -36.83
N PHE A 394 -6.31 -4.24 -36.52
CA PHE A 394 -7.65 -3.65 -36.52
C PHE A 394 -8.26 -3.65 -37.93
N ALA A 395 -7.55 -3.16 -38.94
CA ALA A 395 -8.05 -3.13 -40.32
C ALA A 395 -8.34 -4.54 -40.87
N ALA A 396 -7.46 -5.51 -40.62
CA ALA A 396 -7.64 -6.91 -40.98
C ALA A 396 -8.87 -7.51 -40.27
N SER A 397 -9.03 -7.26 -38.97
CA SER A 397 -10.09 -7.86 -38.17
C SER A 397 -11.48 -7.29 -38.49
N PHE A 398 -11.56 -6.00 -38.82
CA PHE A 398 -12.82 -5.36 -39.23
C PHE A 398 -13.00 -5.39 -40.76
N SER A 399 -12.82 -6.57 -41.35
CA SER A 399 -12.93 -6.77 -42.80
C SER A 399 -13.75 -7.98 -43.21
N GLY A 400 -13.96 -8.14 -44.53
CA GLY A 400 -14.59 -9.34 -45.08
C GLY A 400 -13.80 -10.62 -44.78
N ALA A 401 -12.50 -10.54 -44.51
CA ALA A 401 -11.70 -11.71 -44.14
C ALA A 401 -12.20 -12.36 -42.84
N TRP A 402 -12.69 -11.56 -41.89
CA TRP A 402 -13.29 -12.08 -40.66
C TRP A 402 -14.58 -12.83 -40.95
N ARG A 403 -15.46 -12.25 -41.78
CA ARG A 403 -16.73 -12.86 -42.19
C ARG A 403 -16.51 -14.17 -42.94
N SER A 404 -15.44 -14.24 -43.74
CA SER A 404 -15.06 -15.44 -44.49
C SER A 404 -14.29 -16.47 -43.65
N GLY A 405 -14.03 -16.21 -42.36
CA GLY A 405 -13.35 -17.16 -41.47
C GLY A 405 -11.86 -17.31 -41.72
N HIS A 406 -11.21 -16.37 -42.41
CA HIS A 406 -9.76 -16.43 -42.64
C HIS A 406 -8.97 -16.14 -41.36
N ALA A 407 -7.84 -16.82 -41.18
CA ALA A 407 -6.99 -16.61 -40.00
C ALA A 407 -6.14 -15.33 -40.08
N SER A 408 -5.83 -14.87 -41.29
CA SER A 408 -5.05 -13.67 -41.54
C SER A 408 -5.52 -12.93 -42.80
N ALA A 409 -5.13 -11.66 -42.94
CA ALA A 409 -5.36 -10.87 -44.15
C ALA A 409 -4.18 -9.93 -44.40
N ASP A 410 -4.00 -9.55 -45.66
CA ASP A 410 -3.05 -8.51 -46.03
C ASP A 410 -3.70 -7.13 -45.84
N VAL A 411 -2.90 -6.17 -45.41
CA VAL A 411 -3.33 -4.78 -45.19
C VAL A 411 -2.37 -3.86 -45.90
N TYR A 412 -2.87 -2.77 -46.46
CA TYR A 412 -2.02 -1.73 -47.00
C TYR A 412 -2.36 -0.36 -46.41
N SER A 413 -1.37 0.52 -46.43
CA SER A 413 -1.53 1.93 -46.09
C SER A 413 -1.16 2.84 -47.25
N ALA A 414 -1.77 4.03 -47.26
CA ALA A 414 -1.58 5.06 -48.25
C ALA A 414 -1.76 6.45 -47.64
N LEU A 415 -1.10 7.45 -48.24
CA LEU A 415 -1.25 8.84 -47.86
C LEU A 415 -2.60 9.40 -48.35
N PRO A 416 -3.15 10.43 -47.67
CA PRO A 416 -4.43 11.04 -48.04
C PRO A 416 -4.51 11.50 -49.50
N ASN A 417 -3.42 12.04 -50.06
CA ASN A 417 -3.35 12.50 -51.45
C ASN A 417 -3.36 11.36 -52.49
N GLN A 418 -3.12 10.12 -52.07
CA GLN A 418 -3.16 8.94 -52.92
C GLN A 418 -4.57 8.36 -53.04
N VAL A 419 -5.49 8.72 -52.15
CA VAL A 419 -6.84 8.16 -52.08
C VAL A 419 -7.82 9.02 -52.88
N SER A 420 -8.42 8.44 -53.91
CA SER A 420 -9.38 9.09 -54.80
C SER A 420 -10.68 8.29 -54.92
N LYS A 421 -11.78 8.98 -55.22
CA LYS A 421 -13.07 8.36 -55.58
C LYS A 421 -13.38 8.44 -57.08
N THR A 422 -12.53 9.11 -57.85
CA THR A 422 -12.73 9.32 -59.28
C THR A 422 -12.16 8.13 -60.05
N PRO A 423 -12.99 7.31 -60.71
CA PRO A 423 -12.52 6.26 -61.60
C PRO A 423 -11.74 6.80 -62.78
N GLU A 424 -10.98 5.92 -63.43
CA GLU A 424 -10.53 6.17 -64.80
C GLU A 424 -11.72 6.14 -65.77
N SER A 425 -11.58 6.76 -66.94
CA SER A 425 -12.70 6.91 -67.88
C SER A 425 -13.24 5.52 -68.29
N GLY A 426 -14.48 5.23 -67.92
CA GLY A 426 -15.16 3.96 -68.23
C GLY A 426 -15.33 2.98 -67.05
N GLU A 427 -14.74 3.24 -65.89
CA GLU A 427 -14.88 2.37 -64.71
C GLU A 427 -15.95 2.89 -63.72
N PHE A 428 -16.62 1.96 -63.03
CA PHE A 428 -17.59 2.27 -61.98
C PHE A 428 -16.99 2.00 -60.60
N VAL A 429 -16.98 3.00 -59.72
CA VAL A 429 -16.57 2.84 -58.31
C VAL A 429 -17.80 2.62 -57.44
N ALA A 430 -17.91 1.44 -56.84
CA ALA A 430 -18.98 1.14 -55.90
C ALA A 430 -18.94 2.06 -54.67
N ARG A 431 -20.11 2.28 -54.06
CA ARG A 431 -20.24 3.08 -52.83
C ARG A 431 -19.34 2.53 -51.72
N GLY A 432 -18.57 3.41 -51.07
CA GLY A 432 -17.60 3.03 -50.03
C GLY A 432 -16.28 2.41 -50.53
N SER A 433 -16.06 2.32 -51.86
CA SER A 433 -14.78 1.92 -52.45
C SER A 433 -13.93 3.15 -52.81
N PHE A 434 -12.61 2.98 -52.77
CA PHE A 434 -11.63 4.03 -53.04
C PHE A 434 -10.53 3.51 -53.93
N ILE A 435 -10.05 4.37 -54.81
CA ILE A 435 -8.93 4.10 -55.70
C ILE A 435 -7.69 4.71 -55.06
N VAL A 436 -6.70 3.87 -54.76
CA VAL A 436 -5.40 4.32 -54.26
C VAL A 436 -4.41 4.36 -55.41
N ARG A 437 -3.93 5.56 -55.74
CA ARG A 437 -2.97 5.85 -56.79
C ARG A 437 -1.56 6.03 -56.22
N GLY A 438 -0.57 5.46 -56.89
CA GLY A 438 0.83 5.47 -56.44
C GLY A 438 1.19 4.29 -55.55
N GLU A 439 2.32 4.40 -54.85
CA GLU A 439 2.89 3.31 -54.05
C GLU A 439 2.08 3.02 -52.78
N ARG A 440 1.88 1.74 -52.47
CA ARG A 440 1.19 1.26 -51.28
C ARG A 440 2.19 0.56 -50.36
N THR A 441 2.13 0.85 -49.07
CA THR A 441 2.93 0.12 -48.08
C THR A 441 2.13 -1.07 -47.56
N TYR A 442 2.55 -2.28 -47.89
CA TYR A 442 1.87 -3.52 -47.51
C TYR A 442 2.39 -4.11 -46.20
N MET A 443 1.46 -4.65 -45.42
CA MET A 443 1.68 -5.41 -44.21
C MET A 443 0.99 -6.77 -44.41
N ARG A 444 1.78 -7.83 -44.55
CA ARG A 444 1.31 -9.15 -45.01
C ARG A 444 1.01 -10.07 -43.84
N ASN A 445 0.08 -11.01 -44.05
CA ASN A 445 -0.26 -12.09 -43.11
C ASN A 445 -0.63 -11.59 -41.71
N ILE A 446 -1.42 -10.52 -41.63
CA ILE A 446 -1.82 -9.94 -40.35
C ILE A 446 -2.88 -10.83 -39.69
N PRO A 447 -2.63 -11.36 -38.48
CA PRO A 447 -3.55 -12.28 -37.82
C PRO A 447 -4.81 -11.57 -37.36
N LEU A 448 -5.97 -12.17 -37.63
CA LEU A 448 -7.27 -11.65 -37.20
C LEU A 448 -7.47 -11.94 -35.71
N ALA A 449 -7.68 -10.89 -34.93
CA ALA A 449 -8.04 -10.97 -33.52
C ALA A 449 -8.67 -9.65 -33.03
N CYS A 450 -9.64 -9.74 -32.13
CA CYS A 450 -10.22 -8.57 -31.48
C CYS A 450 -10.36 -8.80 -29.98
N GLY A 451 -9.72 -7.95 -29.17
CA GLY A 451 -9.90 -7.90 -27.74
C GLY A 451 -11.09 -7.02 -27.36
N VAL A 452 -11.91 -7.48 -26.41
CA VAL A 452 -12.99 -6.71 -25.81
C VAL A 452 -12.85 -6.79 -24.29
N GLY A 453 -12.94 -5.65 -23.61
CA GLY A 453 -12.77 -5.61 -22.17
C GLY A 453 -13.39 -4.42 -21.47
N LEU A 454 -13.41 -4.48 -20.14
CA LEU A 454 -13.91 -3.43 -19.26
C LEU A 454 -12.74 -2.64 -18.67
N MET A 455 -12.61 -1.39 -19.09
CA MET A 455 -11.72 -0.39 -18.48
C MET A 455 -12.43 0.26 -17.29
N LEU A 456 -11.73 0.42 -16.17
CA LEU A 456 -12.26 1.10 -14.98
C LEU A 456 -11.67 2.51 -14.78
N GLU A 457 -10.41 2.70 -15.15
CA GLU A 457 -9.67 3.94 -14.97
C GLU A 457 -8.99 4.33 -16.29
N PRO A 458 -8.89 5.63 -16.62
CA PRO A 458 -9.35 6.78 -15.84
C PRO A 458 -10.88 6.96 -15.84
N ASN A 459 -11.56 6.44 -16.86
CA ASN A 459 -13.02 6.46 -16.97
C ASN A 459 -13.54 5.05 -17.31
N THR A 460 -14.69 4.69 -16.75
CA THR A 460 -15.27 3.36 -16.93
C THR A 460 -15.96 3.22 -18.28
N ALA A 461 -15.54 2.23 -19.07
CA ALA A 461 -16.13 1.92 -20.37
C ALA A 461 -15.84 0.48 -20.81
N VAL A 462 -16.70 -0.06 -21.67
CA VAL A 462 -16.32 -1.18 -22.54
C VAL A 462 -15.48 -0.62 -23.68
N ILE A 463 -14.31 -1.19 -23.90
CA ILE A 463 -13.42 -0.86 -25.00
C ILE A 463 -13.04 -2.13 -25.76
N GLY A 464 -12.69 -1.98 -27.03
CA GLY A 464 -12.19 -3.09 -27.82
C GLY A 464 -11.39 -2.65 -29.05
N GLY A 465 -10.68 -3.59 -29.65
CA GLY A 465 -9.68 -3.33 -30.67
C GLY A 465 -8.63 -4.46 -30.71
N PRO A 466 -7.43 -4.20 -31.24
CA PRO A 466 -6.34 -5.18 -31.25
C PRO A 466 -6.01 -5.68 -29.83
N PRO A 467 -5.82 -7.00 -29.62
CA PRO A 467 -5.45 -7.56 -28.32
C PRO A 467 -4.34 -6.82 -27.58
N SER A 468 -3.24 -6.49 -28.25
CA SER A 468 -2.10 -5.77 -27.68
C SER A 468 -2.44 -4.36 -27.21
N ALA A 469 -3.40 -3.68 -27.85
CA ALA A 469 -3.83 -2.33 -27.48
C ALA A 469 -4.78 -2.31 -26.26
N ILE A 470 -5.51 -3.41 -26.03
CA ILE A 470 -6.61 -3.48 -25.06
C ILE A 470 -6.22 -4.20 -23.78
N ARG A 471 -5.44 -5.29 -23.86
CA ARG A 471 -5.25 -6.26 -22.77
C ARG A 471 -4.79 -5.64 -21.45
N ASP A 472 -3.85 -4.70 -21.52
CA ASP A 472 -3.25 -4.09 -20.32
C ASP A 472 -4.07 -2.90 -19.78
N LYS A 473 -5.09 -2.43 -20.53
CA LYS A 473 -5.94 -1.28 -20.17
C LYS A 473 -7.23 -1.68 -19.46
N VAL A 474 -7.52 -2.99 -19.36
CA VAL A 474 -8.82 -3.49 -18.88
C VAL A 474 -8.69 -4.41 -17.68
N LYS A 475 -9.67 -4.36 -16.76
CA LYS A 475 -9.74 -5.26 -15.60
C LYS A 475 -10.21 -6.66 -16.00
N ALA A 476 -11.15 -6.73 -16.95
CA ALA A 476 -11.67 -7.98 -17.49
C ALA A 476 -11.54 -7.94 -19.01
N TYR A 477 -11.03 -9.03 -19.58
CA TYR A 477 -10.65 -9.14 -20.98
C TYR A 477 -11.18 -10.44 -21.59
N VAL A 478 -11.63 -10.37 -22.84
CA VAL A 478 -11.97 -11.50 -23.69
C VAL A 478 -11.39 -11.25 -25.08
N GLU A 479 -10.81 -12.29 -25.69
CA GLU A 479 -10.32 -12.24 -27.06
C GLU A 479 -11.25 -13.00 -27.98
N LEU A 480 -11.53 -12.40 -29.14
CA LEU A 480 -12.32 -12.97 -30.21
C LEU A 480 -11.42 -13.36 -31.38
N ARG A 481 -11.84 -14.43 -32.06
CA ARG A 481 -11.27 -14.91 -33.32
C ARG A 481 -12.41 -15.13 -34.33
N PRO A 482 -12.12 -15.15 -35.64
CA PRO A 482 -13.10 -15.58 -36.63
C PRO A 482 -13.67 -16.94 -36.26
N GLY A 483 -15.00 -17.10 -36.33
CA GLY A 483 -15.69 -18.24 -35.75
C GLY A 483 -17.13 -18.37 -36.17
N GLN A 484 -17.92 -19.16 -35.44
CA GLN A 484 -19.26 -19.57 -35.88
C GLN A 484 -20.39 -18.80 -35.20
N PHE A 485 -20.18 -18.21 -34.02
CA PHE A 485 -21.27 -17.55 -33.31
C PHE A 485 -21.57 -16.17 -33.89
N GLU A 486 -22.85 -15.91 -34.16
CA GLU A 486 -23.33 -14.62 -34.68
C GLU A 486 -22.97 -13.44 -33.74
N PRO A 487 -22.76 -12.22 -34.26
CA PRO A 487 -22.25 -11.09 -33.48
C PRO A 487 -23.02 -10.79 -32.18
N ASN A 488 -24.35 -10.88 -32.21
CA ASN A 488 -25.18 -10.60 -31.03
C ASN A 488 -25.05 -11.70 -29.96
N ASP A 489 -24.89 -12.95 -30.38
CA ASP A 489 -24.73 -14.09 -29.47
C ASP A 489 -23.33 -14.07 -28.83
N VAL A 490 -22.31 -13.75 -29.61
CA VAL A 490 -20.95 -13.48 -29.10
C VAL A 490 -20.97 -12.34 -28.11
N ALA A 491 -21.65 -11.21 -28.42
CA ALA A 491 -21.73 -10.08 -27.52
C ALA A 491 -22.35 -10.47 -26.16
N LYS A 492 -23.41 -11.29 -26.16
CA LYS A 492 -24.01 -11.82 -24.92
C LYS A 492 -23.05 -12.74 -24.16
N LYS A 493 -22.33 -13.62 -24.86
CA LYS A 493 -21.33 -14.52 -24.24
C LYS A 493 -20.18 -13.75 -23.62
N VAL A 494 -19.60 -12.79 -24.35
CA VAL A 494 -18.55 -11.88 -23.86
C VAL A 494 -19.05 -11.11 -22.65
N LEU A 495 -20.27 -10.55 -22.71
CA LEU A 495 -20.88 -9.85 -21.58
C LEU A 495 -20.96 -10.74 -20.33
N ARG A 496 -21.35 -12.02 -20.48
CA ARG A 496 -21.42 -12.97 -19.37
C ARG A 496 -20.04 -13.21 -18.75
N ILE A 497 -19.04 -13.48 -19.59
CA ILE A 497 -17.66 -13.72 -19.13
C ILE A 497 -17.09 -12.47 -18.42
N LEU A 498 -17.33 -11.28 -18.96
CA LEU A 498 -16.88 -10.03 -18.33
C LEU A 498 -17.55 -9.82 -16.97
N LYS A 499 -18.85 -10.10 -16.83
CA LYS A 499 -19.58 -10.03 -15.55
C LYS A 499 -19.07 -11.04 -14.53
N GLU A 500 -18.81 -12.28 -14.94
CA GLU A 500 -18.24 -13.32 -14.09
C GLU A 500 -16.85 -12.91 -13.57
N LYS A 501 -15.99 -12.33 -14.41
CA LYS A 501 -14.63 -11.89 -14.03
C LYS A 501 -14.60 -10.73 -13.04
N ILE A 502 -15.60 -9.85 -13.03
CA ILE A 502 -15.65 -8.70 -12.10
C ILE A 502 -16.44 -8.97 -10.82
N GLY A 503 -17.28 -10.01 -10.80
CA GLY A 503 -18.16 -10.34 -9.68
C GLY A 503 -19.54 -9.68 -9.78
N GLU A 504 -20.54 -10.29 -9.11
CA GLU A 504 -21.95 -9.87 -9.22
C GLU A 504 -22.23 -8.44 -8.77
N ASP A 505 -21.55 -7.98 -7.70
CA ASP A 505 -21.78 -6.65 -7.13
C ASP A 505 -21.29 -5.54 -8.08
N ASP A 506 -20.09 -5.70 -8.65
CA ASP A 506 -19.54 -4.80 -9.67
C ASP A 506 -20.39 -4.85 -10.95
N ALA A 507 -20.84 -6.04 -11.37
CA ALA A 507 -21.69 -6.21 -12.54
C ALA A 507 -23.05 -5.49 -12.39
N LYS A 508 -23.66 -5.53 -11.21
CA LYS A 508 -24.91 -4.79 -10.92
C LYS A 508 -24.69 -3.28 -10.95
N ALA A 509 -23.58 -2.80 -10.39
CA ALA A 509 -23.24 -1.39 -10.37
C ALA A 509 -22.97 -0.83 -11.78
N LEU A 510 -22.40 -1.65 -12.67
CA LEU A 510 -22.01 -1.26 -14.02
C LEU A 510 -23.04 -1.59 -15.11
N LYS A 511 -24.28 -1.96 -14.76
CA LYS A 511 -25.30 -2.43 -15.73
C LYS A 511 -25.54 -1.49 -16.92
N ASN A 512 -25.38 -0.17 -16.74
CA ASN A 512 -25.59 0.82 -17.78
C ASN A 512 -24.39 0.98 -18.72
N ILE A 513 -23.21 0.53 -18.30
CA ILE A 513 -21.95 0.61 -19.07
C ILE A 513 -21.62 -0.76 -19.67
N LEU A 514 -21.68 -1.81 -18.84
CA LEU A 514 -21.44 -3.19 -19.22
C LEU A 514 -22.78 -3.84 -19.63
N ASN A 515 -23.20 -3.56 -20.86
CA ASN A 515 -24.39 -4.11 -21.50
C ASN A 515 -24.06 -4.68 -22.90
N THR A 516 -25.02 -5.39 -23.50
CA THR A 516 -24.83 -6.09 -24.77
C THR A 516 -24.50 -5.14 -25.92
N GLU A 517 -25.13 -3.95 -25.97
CA GLU A 517 -24.90 -2.95 -27.01
C GLU A 517 -23.45 -2.43 -26.98
N SER A 518 -22.95 -2.14 -25.77
CA SER A 518 -21.58 -1.63 -25.57
C SER A 518 -20.52 -2.66 -25.95
N VAL A 519 -20.79 -3.94 -25.73
CA VAL A 519 -19.93 -5.04 -26.18
C VAL A 519 -20.04 -5.24 -27.70
N ALA A 520 -21.26 -5.28 -28.25
CA ALA A 520 -21.52 -5.48 -29.67
C ALA A 520 -20.86 -4.42 -30.55
N ALA A 521 -20.69 -3.18 -30.04
CA ALA A 521 -20.00 -2.10 -30.74
C ALA A 521 -18.55 -2.46 -31.15
N PHE A 522 -17.90 -3.40 -30.45
CA PHE A 522 -16.53 -3.83 -30.70
C PHE A 522 -16.43 -5.24 -31.32
N VAL A 523 -17.56 -5.91 -31.59
CA VAL A 523 -17.55 -7.21 -32.27
C VAL A 523 -17.28 -7.00 -33.77
N PRO A 524 -16.34 -7.76 -34.36
CA PRO A 524 -16.07 -7.73 -35.80
C PRO A 524 -17.26 -8.18 -36.68
N PRO A 525 -17.27 -7.84 -37.98
CA PRO A 525 -18.34 -8.21 -38.88
C PRO A 525 -18.27 -9.70 -39.26
N GLY A 526 -19.18 -10.51 -38.74
CA GLY A 526 -19.28 -11.94 -39.04
C GLY A 526 -19.27 -12.79 -37.78
N GLY A 527 -19.25 -14.11 -37.96
CA GLY A 527 -19.19 -15.05 -36.84
C GLY A 527 -17.88 -14.90 -36.05
N SER A 528 -17.94 -15.05 -34.73
CA SER A 528 -16.75 -15.02 -33.88
C SER A 528 -16.78 -16.11 -32.82
N ASP A 529 -15.61 -16.68 -32.52
CA ASP A 529 -15.42 -17.57 -31.39
C ASP A 529 -14.59 -16.88 -30.31
N ILE A 530 -14.72 -17.37 -29.07
CA ILE A 530 -14.00 -16.83 -27.93
C ILE A 530 -12.71 -17.64 -27.77
N ALA A 531 -11.56 -16.98 -27.85
CA ALA A 531 -10.27 -17.65 -27.75
C ALA A 531 -10.14 -18.42 -26.42
N GLY A 532 -9.75 -19.69 -26.50
CA GLY A 532 -9.59 -20.56 -25.33
C GLY A 532 -10.88 -21.23 -24.83
N GLN A 533 -12.00 -21.11 -25.54
CA GLN A 533 -13.16 -21.98 -25.38
C GLN A 533 -13.30 -22.90 -26.62
N PRO A 534 -13.68 -24.18 -26.43
CA PRO A 534 -13.90 -25.11 -27.53
C PRO A 534 -15.10 -24.74 -28.39
#